data_AF-A0A2G3LGZ0-F1
#
_entry.id   AF-A0A2G3LGZ0-F1
#
_cell.length_a   1.000
_cell.length_b   1.000
_cell.length_c   1.000
_cell.angle_alpha   90.00
_cell.angle_beta   90.00
_cell.angle_gamma   90.00
#
_symmetry.space_group_name_H-M   'P 1'
#
loop_
_entity.id
_entity.type
_entity.pdbx_description
1 polymer ?
#
loop_
_entity_poly.entity_id
_entity_poly.type
_entity_poly.pdbx_seq_one_letter_code
_entity_poly.pdbx_strand_id
1 'polypeptide(L)'
;MLFAISPNLQQSKVFDGLNRFLRETMLATLEGRQVDETDLPASLCAAVTGNPPTCAAIDALVANLSALHQRQKQALKDSLALNIEPCTFLTDRTEPLLPIPDAIFPALKTLAVHLFQRTAKLRGVEQACGECIDDHYARFRHANAPGNGNVCCVCGTEYLAQVRADENDNEQWRGPYDHLLAKDLYPLYGVDPKNLLPICSTCNSKAKLAKDLLLKDGARRLSFSPWTESVSLQEIEVVIDDAHDLFPRVVVNFGSTDPDRQEKLATWDDVYQIKSRVEGEFRELGAKLAEDARAPDDASFLEKLRDAGLAKAEAQRLTPFNYWRARVFAAVRGMNPRSRAALHQATAPTPQAIQDMEALFF
;
A
#
# COMPACT_ATOMS: atom_id res chain seq x y z
N MET A 1 5.57 5.81 2.11
CA MET A 1 4.37 5.74 1.25
C MET A 1 4.21 7.07 0.56
N LEU A 2 3.75 7.07 -0.71
CA LEU A 2 3.59 8.32 -1.46
C LEU A 2 2.46 9.18 -0.90
N PHE A 3 1.30 8.56 -0.64
CA PHE A 3 0.12 9.23 -0.13
C PHE A 3 -0.29 8.64 1.21
N ALA A 4 -0.57 9.51 2.20
CA ALA A 4 -1.20 9.09 3.43
C ALA A 4 -2.65 8.65 3.16
N ILE A 5 -3.18 7.74 3.95
CA ILE A 5 -4.60 7.40 3.88
C ILE A 5 -5.43 8.60 4.35
N SER A 6 -6.47 8.93 3.60
CA SER A 6 -7.40 10.00 3.93
C SER A 6 -7.94 9.82 5.36
N PRO A 7 -7.96 10.89 6.19
CA PRO A 7 -8.48 10.80 7.55
C PRO A 7 -9.95 10.39 7.53
N ASN A 8 -10.40 9.80 8.63
CA ASN A 8 -11.78 9.32 8.82
C ASN A 8 -12.21 8.16 7.91
N LEU A 9 -11.31 7.57 7.11
CA LEU A 9 -11.62 6.32 6.44
C LEU A 9 -11.85 5.24 7.49
N GLN A 10 -13.07 4.69 7.52
CA GLN A 10 -13.39 3.58 8.39
C GLN A 10 -12.68 2.31 7.93
N GLN A 11 -12.03 1.66 8.89
CA GLN A 11 -11.43 0.33 8.72
C GLN A 11 -12.48 -0.70 8.31
N SER A 12 -12.04 -1.81 7.73
CA SER A 12 -12.92 -2.94 7.41
C SER A 12 -13.51 -3.53 8.69
N LYS A 13 -14.84 -3.59 8.76
CA LYS A 13 -15.56 -4.21 9.89
C LYS A 13 -15.37 -5.71 9.94
N VAL A 14 -15.20 -6.36 8.78
CA VAL A 14 -14.89 -7.79 8.69
C VAL A 14 -13.54 -8.08 9.33
N PHE A 15 -12.49 -7.37 8.93
CA PHE A 15 -11.17 -7.60 9.51
C PHE A 15 -11.07 -7.15 10.97
N ASP A 16 -11.74 -6.06 11.36
CA ASP A 16 -11.85 -5.66 12.78
C ASP A 16 -12.51 -6.76 13.63
N GLY A 17 -13.66 -7.28 13.19
CA GLY A 17 -14.36 -8.37 13.87
C GLY A 17 -13.51 -9.63 14.00
N LEU A 18 -12.84 -10.04 12.92
CA LEU A 18 -11.98 -11.24 12.93
C LEU A 18 -10.70 -11.04 13.77
N ASN A 19 -10.15 -9.83 13.81
CA ASN A 19 -9.02 -9.50 14.68
C ASN A 19 -9.43 -9.60 16.16
N ARG A 20 -10.57 -9.02 16.54
CA ARG A 20 -11.10 -9.13 17.90
C ARG A 20 -11.35 -10.59 18.26
N PHE A 21 -11.99 -11.36 17.37
CA PHE A 21 -12.23 -12.78 17.58
C PHE A 21 -10.93 -13.57 17.80
N LEU A 22 -9.89 -13.33 16.96
CA LEU A 22 -8.60 -13.98 17.10
C LEU A 22 -7.96 -13.70 18.47
N ARG A 23 -7.90 -12.43 18.86
CA ARG A 23 -7.28 -12.01 20.13
C ARG A 23 -8.05 -12.55 21.33
N GLU A 24 -9.37 -12.48 21.27
CA GLU A 24 -10.24 -12.98 22.33
C GLU A 24 -10.15 -14.50 22.48
N THR A 25 -10.10 -15.25 21.37
CA THR A 25 -9.85 -16.70 21.39
C THR A 25 -8.52 -17.04 22.09
N MET A 26 -7.46 -16.28 21.80
CA MET A 26 -6.17 -16.45 22.45
C MET A 26 -6.24 -16.12 23.95
N LEU A 27 -6.83 -14.98 24.32
CA LEU A 27 -6.97 -14.54 25.71
C LEU A 27 -7.80 -15.52 26.54
N ALA A 28 -8.99 -15.90 26.05
CA ALA A 28 -9.88 -16.85 26.72
C ALA A 28 -9.17 -18.18 27.01
N THR A 29 -8.44 -18.71 26.02
CA THR A 29 -7.67 -19.95 26.17
C THR A 29 -6.57 -19.83 27.21
N LEU A 30 -5.81 -18.74 27.18
CA LEU A 30 -4.72 -18.49 28.14
C LEU A 30 -5.25 -18.29 29.57
N GLU A 31 -6.49 -17.85 29.71
CA GLU A 31 -7.19 -17.60 30.97
C GLU A 31 -7.99 -18.81 31.47
N GLY A 32 -8.14 -19.85 30.66
CA GLY A 32 -8.95 -21.02 31.01
C GLY A 32 -10.44 -20.70 31.11
N ARG A 33 -10.91 -19.71 30.34
CA ARG A 33 -12.32 -19.29 30.27
C ARG A 33 -12.89 -19.52 28.88
N GLN A 34 -14.21 -19.41 28.77
CA GLN A 34 -14.88 -19.38 27.47
C GLN A 34 -14.64 -18.04 26.77
N VAL A 35 -14.75 -18.04 25.44
CA VAL A 35 -14.72 -16.82 24.62
C VAL A 35 -15.82 -15.87 25.07
N ASP A 36 -15.44 -14.63 25.36
CA ASP A 36 -16.39 -13.56 25.67
C ASP A 36 -16.85 -12.92 24.36
N GLU A 37 -18.15 -13.04 24.08
CA GLU A 37 -18.75 -12.51 22.84
C GLU A 37 -19.23 -11.06 22.99
N THR A 38 -19.10 -10.45 24.17
CA THR A 38 -19.67 -9.12 24.47
C THR A 38 -19.16 -8.04 23.51
N ASP A 39 -17.87 -8.07 23.17
CA ASP A 39 -17.23 -7.08 22.28
C ASP A 39 -17.08 -7.55 20.83
N LEU A 40 -17.69 -8.71 20.50
CA LEU A 40 -17.69 -9.28 19.16
C LEU A 40 -19.00 -8.94 18.42
N PRO A 41 -18.97 -8.78 17.08
CA PRO A 41 -20.20 -8.67 16.30
C PRO A 41 -21.13 -9.87 16.56
N ALA A 42 -22.41 -9.59 16.74
CA ALA A 42 -23.40 -10.62 17.06
C ALA A 42 -23.39 -11.74 15.99
N SER A 43 -23.42 -13.00 16.44
CA SER A 43 -23.34 -14.20 15.59
C SER A 43 -21.99 -14.44 14.90
N LEU A 44 -20.95 -13.61 15.13
CA LEU A 44 -19.64 -13.82 14.52
C LEU A 44 -19.03 -15.17 14.93
N CYS A 45 -19.05 -15.51 16.22
CA CYS A 45 -18.53 -16.80 16.69
C CYS A 45 -19.22 -17.98 16.01
N ALA A 46 -20.56 -17.94 15.90
CA ALA A 46 -21.33 -18.97 15.20
C ALA A 46 -20.96 -19.05 13.70
N ALA A 47 -20.77 -17.91 13.05
CA ALA A 47 -20.38 -17.86 11.64
C ALA A 47 -18.96 -18.40 11.39
N VAL A 48 -18.01 -18.10 12.28
CA VAL A 48 -16.63 -18.62 12.22
C VAL A 48 -16.60 -20.12 12.48
N THR A 49 -17.32 -20.57 13.51
CA THR A 49 -17.39 -21.99 13.91
C THR A 49 -18.22 -22.86 12.94
N GLY A 50 -19.01 -22.24 12.07
CA GLY A 50 -19.68 -22.90 10.96
C GLY A 50 -18.76 -23.33 9.82
N ASN A 51 -17.46 -23.00 9.86
CA ASN A 51 -16.46 -23.34 8.84
C ASN A 51 -15.50 -24.42 9.37
N PRO A 52 -15.66 -25.72 9.02
CA PRO A 52 -14.88 -26.80 9.61
C PRO A 52 -13.35 -26.64 9.44
N PRO A 53 -12.82 -26.22 8.28
CA PRO A 53 -11.39 -25.91 8.16
C PRO A 53 -10.90 -24.82 9.11
N THR A 54 -11.69 -23.77 9.35
CA THR A 54 -11.33 -22.72 10.32
C THR A 54 -11.42 -23.23 11.75
N CYS A 55 -12.43 -24.05 12.08
CA CYS A 55 -12.52 -24.71 13.39
C CYS A 55 -11.30 -25.56 13.70
N ALA A 56 -10.87 -26.39 12.75
CA ALA A 56 -9.68 -27.22 12.94
C ALA A 56 -8.42 -26.38 13.23
N ALA A 57 -8.29 -25.21 12.61
CA ALA A 57 -7.19 -24.27 12.88
C ALA A 57 -7.32 -23.61 14.26
N ILE A 58 -8.55 -23.30 14.71
CA ILE A 58 -8.83 -22.81 16.06
C ILE A 58 -8.45 -23.88 17.09
N ASP A 59 -8.94 -25.10 16.93
CA ASP A 59 -8.68 -26.22 17.86
C ASP A 59 -7.17 -26.49 18.01
N ALA A 60 -6.43 -26.46 16.90
CA ALA A 60 -4.98 -26.61 16.92
C ALA A 60 -4.29 -25.48 17.70
N LEU A 61 -4.71 -24.22 17.51
CA LEU A 61 -4.16 -23.10 18.27
C LEU A 61 -4.51 -23.20 19.77
N VAL A 62 -5.76 -23.54 20.08
CA VAL A 62 -6.25 -23.70 21.46
C VAL A 62 -5.49 -24.80 22.19
N ALA A 63 -5.27 -25.94 21.54
CA ALA A 63 -4.48 -27.05 22.11
C ALA A 63 -3.05 -26.61 22.43
N ASN A 64 -2.39 -25.91 21.50
CA ASN A 64 -1.01 -25.45 21.70
C ASN A 64 -0.91 -24.38 22.80
N LEU A 65 -1.85 -23.42 22.84
CA LEU A 65 -1.91 -22.41 23.91
C LEU A 65 -2.16 -23.06 25.28
N SER A 66 -3.03 -24.05 25.33
CA SER A 66 -3.36 -24.80 26.56
C SER A 66 -2.16 -25.56 27.11
N ALA A 67 -1.30 -26.06 26.23
CA ALA A 67 -0.09 -26.82 26.58
C ALA A 67 1.08 -25.96 27.08
N LEU A 68 1.03 -24.62 26.93
CA LEU A 68 2.09 -23.74 27.41
C LEU A 68 2.25 -23.82 28.93
N HIS A 69 3.47 -23.65 29.42
CA HIS A 69 3.73 -23.49 30.84
C HIS A 69 3.23 -22.13 31.35
N GLN A 70 2.94 -22.03 32.65
CA GLN A 70 2.30 -20.85 33.25
C GLN A 70 3.04 -19.54 32.98
N ARG A 71 4.38 -19.55 32.97
CA ARG A 71 5.19 -18.37 32.66
C ARG A 71 5.00 -17.89 31.22
N GLN A 72 4.95 -18.81 30.26
CA GLN A 72 4.73 -18.49 28.85
C GLN A 72 3.30 -17.98 28.62
N LYS A 73 2.32 -18.59 29.30
CA LYS A 73 0.93 -18.12 29.27
C LYS A 73 0.83 -16.68 29.76
N GLN A 74 1.42 -16.38 30.92
CA GLN A 74 1.39 -15.03 31.48
C GLN A 74 2.07 -14.01 30.56
N ALA A 75 3.27 -14.31 30.05
CA ALA A 75 3.98 -13.40 29.14
C ALA A 75 3.18 -13.10 27.86
N LEU A 76 2.53 -14.11 27.27
CA LEU A 76 1.70 -13.92 26.09
C LEU A 76 0.43 -13.11 26.41
N LYS A 77 -0.21 -13.35 27.56
CA LYS A 77 -1.35 -12.55 28.03
C LYS A 77 -0.98 -11.09 28.19
N ASP A 78 0.12 -10.81 28.90
CA ASP A 78 0.60 -9.45 29.16
C ASP A 78 0.84 -8.72 27.83
N SER A 79 1.45 -9.41 26.86
CA SER A 79 1.72 -8.84 25.53
C SER A 79 0.44 -8.63 24.71
N LEU A 80 -0.54 -9.53 24.80
CA LEU A 80 -1.85 -9.36 24.13
C LEU A 80 -2.64 -8.20 24.73
N ALA A 81 -2.57 -8.01 26.05
CA ALA A 81 -3.25 -6.95 26.79
C ALA A 81 -2.73 -5.54 26.46
N LEU A 82 -1.45 -5.40 26.06
CA LEU A 82 -0.93 -4.12 25.56
C LEU A 82 -1.62 -3.66 24.28
N ASN A 83 -2.18 -4.59 23.51
CA ASN A 83 -2.92 -4.32 22.27
C ASN A 83 -2.21 -3.35 21.30
N ILE A 84 -0.88 -3.49 21.18
CA ILE A 84 -0.06 -2.62 20.34
C ILE A 84 -0.49 -2.77 18.88
N GLU A 85 -0.79 -1.64 18.26
CA GLU A 85 -1.18 -1.58 16.85
C GLU A 85 0.02 -1.88 15.94
N PRO A 86 -0.20 -2.60 14.82
CA PRO A 86 0.88 -2.98 13.91
C PRO A 86 1.66 -1.77 13.35
N CYS A 87 0.99 -0.62 13.25
CA CYS A 87 1.57 0.61 12.72
C CYS A 87 2.62 1.22 13.65
N THR A 88 2.52 1.00 14.95
CA THR A 88 3.48 1.51 15.94
C THR A 88 4.88 0.97 15.66
N PHE A 89 5.00 -0.32 15.31
CA PHE A 89 6.30 -0.94 15.01
C PHE A 89 6.98 -0.34 13.78
N LEU A 90 6.21 0.19 12.82
CA LEU A 90 6.75 0.83 11.63
C LEU A 90 7.44 2.15 11.98
N THR A 91 6.93 2.87 12.99
CA THR A 91 7.36 4.22 13.34
C THR A 91 8.23 4.28 14.58
N ASP A 92 8.30 3.21 15.37
CA ASP A 92 9.07 3.12 16.60
C ASP A 92 9.92 1.84 16.65
N ARG A 93 11.24 2.02 16.60
CA ARG A 93 12.24 0.94 16.68
C ARG A 93 12.38 0.37 18.09
N THR A 94 11.97 1.12 19.11
CA THR A 94 12.10 0.77 20.52
C THR A 94 10.95 -0.11 21.00
N GLU A 95 9.81 -0.06 20.30
CA GLU A 95 8.66 -0.92 20.58
C GLU A 95 9.06 -2.40 20.40
N PRO A 96 9.03 -3.22 21.45
CA PRO A 96 9.44 -4.61 21.39
C PRO A 96 8.47 -5.42 20.53
N LEU A 97 9.02 -6.18 19.58
CA LEU A 97 8.21 -7.14 18.83
C LEU A 97 7.76 -8.25 19.79
N LEU A 98 6.46 -8.56 19.74
CA LEU A 98 5.87 -9.60 20.58
C LEU A 98 6.46 -10.98 20.21
N PRO A 99 7.20 -11.64 21.13
CA PRO A 99 7.77 -12.95 20.85
C PRO A 99 6.66 -14.01 20.95
N ILE A 100 6.23 -14.55 19.81
CA ILE A 100 5.33 -15.71 19.76
C ILE A 100 6.17 -16.97 20.02
N PRO A 101 5.84 -17.81 21.00
CA PRO A 101 6.57 -19.06 21.22
C PRO A 101 6.53 -19.97 19.98
N ASP A 102 7.63 -20.64 19.67
CA ASP A 102 7.75 -21.53 18.49
C ASP A 102 6.65 -22.59 18.43
N ALA A 103 6.20 -23.10 19.58
CA ALA A 103 5.10 -24.05 19.67
C ALA A 103 3.74 -23.47 19.23
N ILE A 104 3.56 -22.15 19.32
CA ILE A 104 2.31 -21.46 18.96
C ILE A 104 2.34 -20.99 17.51
N PHE A 105 3.52 -20.59 17.02
CA PHE A 105 3.68 -19.87 15.75
C PHE A 105 3.02 -20.59 14.55
N PRO A 106 3.23 -21.90 14.29
CA PRO A 106 2.62 -22.58 13.15
C PRO A 106 1.08 -22.61 13.19
N ALA A 107 0.50 -22.84 14.37
CA ALA A 107 -0.95 -22.89 14.54
C ALA A 107 -1.57 -21.49 14.39
N LEU A 108 -0.95 -20.47 15.00
CA LEU A 108 -1.37 -19.08 14.86
C LEU A 108 -1.31 -18.61 13.41
N LYS A 109 -0.22 -18.93 12.70
CA LYS A 109 -0.06 -18.66 11.28
C LYS A 109 -1.15 -19.32 10.44
N THR A 110 -1.42 -20.59 10.70
CA THR A 110 -2.48 -21.33 9.98
C THR A 110 -3.84 -20.66 10.19
N LEU A 111 -4.19 -20.33 11.44
CA LEU A 111 -5.44 -19.66 11.75
C LEU A 111 -5.52 -18.27 11.07
N ALA A 112 -4.49 -17.44 11.17
CA ALA A 112 -4.46 -16.12 10.54
C ALA A 112 -4.68 -16.19 9.02
N VAL A 113 -4.06 -17.18 8.35
CA VAL A 113 -4.27 -17.42 6.91
C VAL A 113 -5.71 -17.81 6.61
N HIS A 114 -6.30 -18.71 7.42
CA HIS A 114 -7.70 -19.10 7.27
C HIS A 114 -8.65 -17.92 7.47
N LEU A 115 -8.44 -17.13 8.53
CA LEU A 115 -9.25 -15.96 8.84
C LEU A 115 -9.23 -14.96 7.67
N PHE A 116 -8.05 -14.63 7.15
CA PHE A 116 -7.90 -13.68 6.04
C PHE A 116 -8.43 -14.20 4.70
N GLN A 117 -8.07 -15.43 4.30
CA GLN A 117 -8.33 -15.90 2.92
C GLN A 117 -9.69 -16.55 2.73
N ARG A 118 -10.25 -17.15 3.80
CA ARG A 118 -11.45 -17.98 3.73
C ARG A 118 -12.56 -17.42 4.60
N THR A 119 -12.32 -17.24 5.88
CA THR A 119 -13.36 -16.86 6.85
C THR A 119 -13.92 -15.47 6.58
N ALA A 120 -13.08 -14.51 6.20
CA ALA A 120 -13.50 -13.15 5.86
C ALA A 120 -14.45 -13.05 4.65
N LYS A 121 -14.62 -14.12 3.87
CA LYS A 121 -15.51 -14.19 2.69
C LYS A 121 -16.76 -15.04 2.95
N LEU A 122 -16.99 -15.46 4.19
CA LEU A 122 -18.17 -16.23 4.53
C LEU A 122 -19.36 -15.28 4.68
N ARG A 123 -20.47 -15.57 3.99
CA ARG A 123 -21.70 -14.79 4.09
C ARG A 123 -22.15 -14.55 5.54
N GLY A 124 -22.01 -15.55 6.41
CA GLY A 124 -22.36 -15.41 7.83
C GLY A 124 -21.46 -14.40 8.57
N VAL A 125 -20.18 -14.32 8.21
CA VAL A 125 -19.23 -13.35 8.77
C VAL A 125 -19.54 -11.95 8.25
N GLU A 126 -19.79 -11.81 6.95
CA GLU A 126 -20.17 -10.54 6.35
C GLU A 126 -21.48 -9.99 6.95
N GLN A 127 -22.46 -10.87 7.17
CA GLN A 127 -23.72 -10.53 7.84
C GLN A 127 -23.51 -10.12 9.30
N ALA A 128 -22.71 -10.86 10.07
CA ALA A 128 -22.40 -10.53 11.46
C ALA A 128 -21.70 -9.17 11.59
N CYS A 129 -20.75 -8.87 10.69
CA CYS A 129 -20.00 -7.62 10.66
C CYS A 129 -20.77 -6.45 10.01
N GLY A 130 -21.87 -6.73 9.30
CA GLY A 130 -22.66 -5.74 8.58
C GLY A 130 -21.91 -5.09 7.40
N GLU A 131 -20.99 -5.83 6.78
CA GLU A 131 -20.13 -5.39 5.69
C GLU A 131 -19.46 -6.60 5.00
N CYS A 132 -19.21 -6.55 3.69
CA CYS A 132 -18.28 -7.43 2.99
C CYS A 132 -16.93 -6.74 2.68
N ILE A 133 -15.90 -7.51 2.33
CA ILE A 133 -14.58 -6.94 2.00
C ILE A 133 -14.68 -5.94 0.84
N ASP A 134 -15.56 -6.21 -0.12
CA ASP A 134 -15.69 -5.39 -1.32
C ASP A 134 -16.34 -4.02 -1.02
N ASP A 135 -17.22 -3.92 -0.02
CA ASP A 135 -17.77 -2.64 0.47
C ASP A 135 -16.67 -1.73 1.05
N HIS A 136 -15.77 -2.30 1.86
CA HIS A 136 -14.62 -1.55 2.37
C HIS A 136 -13.69 -1.13 1.22
N TYR A 137 -13.48 -2.00 0.24
CA TYR A 137 -12.65 -1.67 -0.92
C TYR A 137 -13.26 -0.54 -1.77
N ALA A 138 -14.57 -0.58 -2.00
CA ALA A 138 -15.32 0.48 -2.68
C ALA A 138 -15.18 1.82 -1.95
N ARG A 139 -15.37 1.81 -0.63
CA ARG A 139 -15.16 3.00 0.20
C ARG A 139 -13.71 3.50 0.18
N PHE A 140 -12.73 2.60 0.20
CA PHE A 140 -11.32 2.95 0.10
C PHE A 140 -11.02 3.64 -1.24
N ARG A 141 -11.49 3.09 -2.36
CA ARG A 141 -11.16 3.60 -3.70
C ARG A 141 -12.02 4.77 -4.17
N HIS A 142 -13.02 5.16 -3.38
CA HIS A 142 -13.91 6.28 -3.68
C HIS A 142 -13.10 7.56 -3.96
N ALA A 143 -13.55 8.37 -4.93
CA ALA A 143 -12.79 9.54 -5.38
C ALA A 143 -12.80 10.68 -4.35
N ASN A 144 -13.93 10.90 -3.68
CA ASN A 144 -14.05 11.92 -2.63
C ASN A 144 -13.61 11.36 -1.28
N ALA A 145 -13.07 12.24 -0.44
CA ALA A 145 -12.78 11.94 0.96
C ALA A 145 -14.06 11.42 1.69
N PRO A 146 -13.93 10.42 2.57
CA PRO A 146 -12.67 9.85 3.08
C PRO A 146 -12.04 8.77 2.18
N GLY A 147 -12.49 8.59 0.95
CA GLY A 147 -11.83 7.74 -0.04
C GLY A 147 -10.44 8.23 -0.45
N ASN A 148 -9.69 7.35 -1.13
CA ASN A 148 -8.29 7.54 -1.51
C ASN A 148 -8.05 7.57 -3.02
N GLY A 149 -9.11 7.45 -3.82
CA GLY A 149 -9.03 7.26 -5.26
C GLY A 149 -8.56 5.86 -5.67
N ASN A 150 -8.48 5.62 -6.97
CA ASN A 150 -8.12 4.32 -7.53
C ASN A 150 -6.62 4.16 -7.79
N VAL A 151 -5.78 5.14 -7.43
CA VAL A 151 -4.33 5.08 -7.60
C VAL A 151 -3.68 4.55 -6.33
N CYS A 152 -2.70 3.65 -6.48
CA CYS A 152 -2.00 3.05 -5.35
C CYS A 152 -1.28 4.10 -4.48
N CYS A 153 -1.62 4.19 -3.19
CA CYS A 153 -1.03 5.13 -2.24
C CYS A 153 0.46 4.89 -1.94
N VAL A 154 0.97 3.68 -2.22
CA VAL A 154 2.37 3.35 -2.01
C VAL A 154 3.26 3.99 -3.05
N CYS A 155 2.90 3.90 -4.33
CA CYS A 155 3.79 4.26 -5.44
C CYS A 155 3.25 5.36 -6.35
N GLY A 156 1.94 5.58 -6.43
CA GLY A 156 1.35 6.50 -7.41
C GLY A 156 1.49 6.10 -8.88
N THR A 157 2.03 4.92 -9.21
CA THR A 157 2.36 4.53 -10.60
C THR A 157 1.31 3.63 -11.25
N GLU A 158 0.37 3.08 -10.50
CA GLU A 158 -0.59 2.09 -10.99
C GLU A 158 -1.95 2.26 -10.32
N TYR A 159 -2.99 1.83 -11.03
CA TYR A 159 -4.31 1.63 -10.44
C TYR A 159 -4.27 0.48 -9.43
N LEU A 160 -5.17 0.53 -8.44
CA LEU A 160 -5.45 -0.60 -7.57
C LEU A 160 -6.00 -1.80 -8.37
N ALA A 161 -6.98 -1.52 -9.23
CA ALA A 161 -7.51 -2.41 -10.25
C ALA A 161 -8.24 -1.60 -11.33
N GLN A 162 -8.45 -2.22 -12.50
CA GLN A 162 -9.34 -1.68 -13.51
C GLN A 162 -10.77 -1.59 -12.97
N VAL A 163 -11.47 -0.50 -13.27
CA VAL A 163 -12.91 -0.34 -13.02
C VAL A 163 -13.66 -0.80 -14.26
N ARG A 164 -14.69 -1.61 -14.08
CA ARG A 164 -15.55 -2.11 -15.16
C ARG A 164 -16.82 -1.27 -15.20
N ALA A 165 -17.25 -0.88 -16.40
CA ALA A 165 -18.54 -0.23 -16.58
C ALA A 165 -19.68 -1.18 -16.22
N ASP A 166 -20.81 -0.63 -15.78
CA ASP A 166 -22.06 -1.34 -15.49
C ASP A 166 -21.98 -2.44 -14.39
N GLU A 167 -20.89 -2.48 -13.63
CA GLU A 167 -20.70 -3.41 -12.50
C GLU A 167 -20.87 -2.66 -11.18
N ASN A 168 -21.58 -3.27 -10.24
CA ASN A 168 -21.78 -2.69 -8.91
C ASN A 168 -20.46 -2.62 -8.14
N ASP A 169 -20.36 -1.70 -7.18
CA ASP A 169 -19.15 -1.47 -6.38
C ASP A 169 -18.61 -2.74 -5.71
N ASN A 170 -19.49 -3.64 -5.26
CA ASN A 170 -19.14 -4.91 -4.62
C ASN A 170 -18.76 -6.04 -5.62
N GLU A 171 -18.97 -5.83 -6.91
CA GLU A 171 -18.60 -6.75 -8.00
C GLU A 171 -17.38 -6.25 -8.78
N GLN A 172 -16.89 -5.04 -8.45
CA GLN A 172 -15.70 -4.48 -9.08
C GLN A 172 -14.46 -5.32 -8.80
N TRP A 173 -13.57 -5.38 -9.79
CA TRP A 173 -12.25 -5.93 -9.54
C TRP A 173 -11.50 -5.07 -8.53
N ARG A 174 -10.68 -5.75 -7.73
CA ARG A 174 -9.89 -5.14 -6.68
C ARG A 174 -8.46 -5.63 -6.70
N GLY A 175 -7.55 -4.73 -6.34
CA GLY A 175 -6.17 -5.07 -6.05
C GLY A 175 -6.04 -5.87 -4.76
N PRO A 176 -4.84 -6.39 -4.48
CA PRO A 176 -4.57 -7.09 -3.23
C PRO A 176 -4.68 -6.17 -2.01
N TYR A 177 -5.01 -6.78 -0.86
CA TYR A 177 -4.63 -6.23 0.45
C TYR A 177 -3.22 -6.72 0.76
N ASP A 178 -2.28 -5.79 0.80
CA ASP A 178 -0.95 -6.07 1.34
C ASP A 178 -1.01 -6.19 2.85
N HIS A 179 -0.19 -7.09 3.39
CA HIS A 179 0.08 -7.17 4.81
C HIS A 179 1.35 -6.38 5.06
N LEU A 180 1.24 -5.19 5.64
CA LEU A 180 2.37 -4.33 5.95
C LEU A 180 3.42 -5.13 6.74
N LEU A 181 2.99 -5.72 7.84
CA LEU A 181 3.66 -6.79 8.56
C LEU A 181 3.26 -8.12 7.93
N ALA A 182 4.19 -8.74 7.21
CA ALA A 182 3.92 -9.98 6.47
C ALA A 182 3.36 -11.05 7.42
N LYS A 183 2.18 -11.59 7.09
CA LYS A 183 1.50 -12.62 7.91
C LYS A 183 2.35 -13.86 8.17
N ASP A 184 3.32 -14.14 7.30
CA ASP A 184 4.24 -15.26 7.42
C ASP A 184 5.28 -15.08 8.53
N LEU A 185 5.52 -13.83 8.96
CA LEU A 185 6.44 -13.42 10.02
C LEU A 185 5.70 -12.93 11.27
N TYR A 186 4.54 -12.28 11.07
CA TYR A 186 3.77 -11.61 12.11
C TYR A 186 2.30 -12.07 12.11
N PRO A 187 2.02 -13.37 12.36
CA PRO A 187 0.69 -13.94 12.15
C PRO A 187 -0.38 -13.38 13.10
N LEU A 188 0.01 -12.85 14.27
CA LEU A 188 -0.93 -12.17 15.17
C LEU A 188 -1.66 -10.99 14.51
N TYR A 189 -1.00 -10.31 13.58
CA TYR A 189 -1.55 -9.16 12.85
C TYR A 189 -2.13 -9.55 11.48
N GLY A 190 -2.26 -10.84 11.18
CA GLY A 190 -2.64 -11.33 9.85
C GLY A 190 -4.04 -10.93 9.40
N VAL A 191 -4.92 -10.54 10.33
CA VAL A 191 -6.26 -9.99 10.06
C VAL A 191 -6.49 -8.63 10.72
N ASP A 192 -5.45 -8.01 11.28
CA ASP A 192 -5.59 -6.68 11.86
C ASP A 192 -5.86 -5.68 10.73
N PRO A 193 -6.97 -4.91 10.78
CA PRO A 193 -7.31 -3.99 9.70
C PRO A 193 -6.23 -2.92 9.47
N LYS A 194 -5.50 -2.51 10.51
CA LYS A 194 -4.40 -1.54 10.39
C LYS A 194 -3.14 -2.16 9.77
N ASN A 195 -3.07 -3.49 9.66
CA ASN A 195 -2.03 -4.20 8.94
C ASN A 195 -2.37 -4.42 7.45
N LEU A 196 -3.63 -4.21 7.05
CA LEU A 196 -4.15 -4.57 5.72
C LEU A 196 -4.38 -3.32 4.85
N LEU A 197 -3.58 -3.18 3.79
CA LEU A 197 -3.61 -2.01 2.91
C LEU A 197 -3.97 -2.38 1.47
N PRO A 198 -5.05 -1.83 0.88
CA PRO A 198 -5.27 -1.91 -0.57
C PRO A 198 -4.12 -1.27 -1.36
N ILE A 199 -3.42 -2.07 -2.18
CA ILE A 199 -2.33 -1.59 -3.05
C ILE A 199 -2.39 -2.21 -4.44
N CYS A 200 -1.59 -1.70 -5.39
CA CYS A 200 -1.48 -2.30 -6.72
C CYS A 200 -0.78 -3.66 -6.68
N SER A 201 -1.06 -4.49 -7.69
CA SER A 201 -0.51 -5.84 -7.82
C SER A 201 1.02 -5.84 -7.90
N THR A 202 1.63 -4.84 -8.54
CA THR A 202 3.08 -4.71 -8.69
C THR A 202 3.77 -4.41 -7.37
N CYS A 203 3.26 -3.44 -6.58
CA CYS A 203 3.83 -3.17 -5.25
C CYS A 203 3.77 -4.41 -4.35
N ASN A 204 2.64 -5.11 -4.34
CA ASN A 204 2.43 -6.30 -3.52
C ASN A 204 3.30 -7.50 -3.97
N SER A 205 3.19 -7.85 -5.25
CA SER A 205 3.57 -9.18 -5.75
C SER A 205 4.84 -9.19 -6.59
N LYS A 206 5.45 -8.01 -6.83
CA LYS A 206 6.71 -7.88 -7.58
C LYS A 206 7.77 -7.12 -6.78
N ALA A 207 7.40 -6.02 -6.14
CA ALA A 207 8.36 -5.18 -5.42
C ALA A 207 8.57 -5.63 -3.96
N LYS A 208 7.51 -5.62 -3.14
CA LYS A 208 7.58 -5.97 -1.71
C LYS A 208 7.88 -7.45 -1.52
N LEU A 209 7.10 -8.34 -2.13
CA LEU A 209 7.22 -9.79 -1.95
C LEU A 209 7.24 -10.14 -0.44
N ALA A 210 8.26 -10.87 0.00
CA ALA A 210 8.47 -11.25 1.40
C ALA A 210 9.37 -10.28 2.18
N LYS A 211 9.71 -9.10 1.62
CA LYS A 211 10.54 -8.11 2.32
C LYS A 211 9.80 -7.61 3.56
N ASP A 212 10.54 -7.56 4.66
CA ASP A 212 10.04 -7.19 5.98
C ASP A 212 10.18 -5.68 6.20
N LEU A 213 9.09 -4.99 6.56
CA LEU A 213 9.12 -3.55 6.83
C LEU A 213 9.80 -3.21 8.17
N LEU A 214 9.93 -4.16 9.09
CA LEU A 214 10.46 -3.95 10.44
C LEU A 214 11.91 -4.37 10.59
N LEU A 215 12.36 -5.35 9.79
CA LEU A 215 13.70 -5.91 9.85
C LEU A 215 14.37 -5.91 8.49
N LYS A 216 15.66 -5.58 8.46
CA LYS A 216 16.56 -5.84 7.33
C LYS A 216 17.83 -6.48 7.87
N ASP A 217 18.13 -7.69 7.39
CA ASP A 217 19.30 -8.46 7.83
C ASP A 217 19.40 -8.62 9.36
N GLY A 218 18.24 -8.76 10.03
CA GLY A 218 18.12 -8.90 11.49
C GLY A 218 18.16 -7.57 12.27
N ALA A 219 18.45 -6.44 11.63
CA ALA A 219 18.42 -5.12 12.27
C ALA A 219 17.04 -4.47 12.15
N ARG A 220 16.56 -3.85 13.23
CA ARG A 220 15.32 -3.04 13.23
C ARG A 220 15.49 -1.83 12.34
N ARG A 221 14.45 -1.53 11.54
CA ARG A 221 14.36 -0.34 10.69
C ARG A 221 13.00 0.33 10.78
N LEU A 222 12.96 1.60 10.38
CA LEU A 222 11.72 2.38 10.27
C LEU A 222 11.10 2.29 8.88
N SER A 223 9.78 2.39 8.82
CA SER A 223 8.98 2.50 7.60
C SER A 223 7.87 3.52 7.79
N PHE A 224 7.41 4.13 6.71
CA PHE A 224 6.21 4.96 6.77
C PHE A 224 4.99 4.11 7.14
N SER A 225 4.25 4.54 8.17
CA SER A 225 2.90 4.07 8.42
C SER A 225 1.90 4.80 7.51
N PRO A 226 1.18 4.11 6.61
CA PRO A 226 0.23 4.75 5.68
C PRO A 226 -0.91 5.50 6.40
N TRP A 227 -1.16 5.18 7.67
CA TRP A 227 -2.27 5.72 8.45
C TRP A 227 -1.94 7.02 9.18
N THR A 228 -0.65 7.30 9.38
CA THR A 228 -0.19 8.44 10.20
C THR A 228 0.76 9.36 9.45
N GLU A 229 1.41 8.87 8.39
CA GLU A 229 2.43 9.64 7.70
C GLU A 229 2.55 9.29 6.21
N SER A 230 3.18 10.20 5.47
CA SER A 230 3.63 9.99 4.10
C SER A 230 4.91 10.76 3.84
N VAL A 231 5.50 10.50 2.69
CA VAL A 231 6.62 11.29 2.19
C VAL A 231 6.18 12.74 1.95
N SER A 232 7.00 13.70 2.35
CA SER A 232 6.77 15.11 2.10
C SER A 232 7.25 15.50 0.69
N LEU A 233 6.66 16.54 0.13
CA LEU A 233 7.03 17.05 -1.19
C LEU A 233 8.51 17.46 -1.27
N GLN A 234 9.06 18.03 -0.20
CA GLN A 234 10.46 18.49 -0.15
C GLN A 234 11.46 17.34 -0.02
N GLU A 235 11.01 16.13 0.34
CA GLU A 235 11.89 14.96 0.51
C GLU A 235 12.10 14.17 -0.77
N ILE A 236 11.26 14.44 -1.77
CA ILE A 236 11.41 13.89 -3.10
C ILE A 236 11.99 15.01 -3.94
N GLU A 237 13.14 14.78 -4.55
CA GLU A 237 13.70 15.64 -5.57
C GLU A 237 13.64 14.89 -6.91
N VAL A 238 13.16 15.56 -7.95
CA VAL A 238 13.15 15.05 -9.31
C VAL A 238 13.95 16.03 -10.14
N VAL A 239 15.03 15.58 -10.75
CA VAL A 239 15.90 16.39 -11.60
C VAL A 239 16.02 15.76 -12.98
N ILE A 240 16.38 16.60 -13.95
CA ILE A 240 16.80 16.15 -15.26
C ILE A 240 18.31 16.23 -15.30
N ASP A 241 18.98 15.09 -15.39
CA ASP A 241 20.41 15.03 -15.61
C ASP A 241 20.69 15.11 -17.10
N ASP A 242 21.32 16.21 -17.51
CA ASP A 242 21.71 16.54 -18.88
C ASP A 242 23.22 16.74 -19.03
N ALA A 243 24.01 16.34 -18.02
CA ALA A 243 25.43 16.70 -17.93
C ALA A 243 26.36 15.78 -18.74
N HIS A 244 25.99 14.51 -18.95
CA HIS A 244 26.91 13.50 -19.50
C HIS A 244 26.30 12.55 -20.56
N ASP A 245 24.99 12.59 -20.78
CA ASP A 245 24.33 11.71 -21.73
C ASP A 245 23.99 12.47 -23.03
N LEU A 246 24.02 11.75 -24.15
CA LEU A 246 23.46 12.22 -25.43
C LEU A 246 21.96 12.59 -25.31
N PHE A 247 21.29 12.12 -24.25
CA PHE A 247 19.86 12.33 -24.00
C PHE A 247 19.60 12.64 -22.51
N PRO A 248 18.82 13.67 -22.17
CA PRO A 248 18.48 13.98 -20.78
C PRO A 248 17.72 12.83 -20.09
N ARG A 249 18.10 12.51 -18.85
CA ARG A 249 17.46 11.44 -18.06
C ARG A 249 16.77 11.99 -16.82
N VAL A 250 15.65 11.39 -16.44
CA VAL A 250 15.00 11.66 -15.15
C VAL A 250 15.77 10.95 -14.04
N VAL A 251 16.10 11.66 -12.97
CA VAL A 251 16.71 11.09 -11.75
C VAL A 251 15.84 11.46 -10.55
N VAL A 252 15.56 10.48 -9.70
CA VAL A 252 14.75 10.66 -8.49
C VAL A 252 15.62 10.49 -7.25
N ASN A 253 15.77 11.56 -6.48
CA ASN A 253 16.49 11.55 -5.21
C ASN A 253 15.51 11.62 -4.04
N PHE A 254 15.85 10.95 -2.95
CA PHE A 254 15.14 11.05 -1.68
C PHE A 254 16.10 11.57 -0.62
N GLY A 255 15.69 12.63 0.08
CA GLY A 255 16.54 13.29 1.07
C GLY A 255 15.75 13.91 2.21
N SER A 256 16.20 13.67 3.43
CA SER A 256 15.71 14.33 4.63
C SER A 256 16.87 14.65 5.56
N THR A 257 16.82 15.81 6.23
CA THR A 257 17.76 16.14 7.30
C THR A 257 17.43 15.44 8.61
N ASP A 258 16.20 14.96 8.77
CA ASP A 258 15.78 14.08 9.86
C ASP A 258 16.22 12.63 9.56
N PRO A 259 17.11 12.03 10.38
CA PRO A 259 17.61 10.67 10.18
C PRO A 259 16.52 9.59 10.16
N ASP A 260 15.49 9.72 10.99
CA ASP A 260 14.41 8.73 11.05
C ASP A 260 13.60 8.76 9.76
N ARG A 261 13.33 9.96 9.23
CA ARG A 261 12.67 10.12 7.94
C ARG A 261 13.55 9.66 6.78
N GLN A 262 14.86 9.91 6.84
CA GLN A 262 15.82 9.41 5.85
C GLN A 262 15.82 7.87 5.80
N GLU A 263 15.74 7.21 6.95
CA GLU A 263 15.61 5.75 7.04
C GLU A 263 14.29 5.27 6.43
N LYS A 264 13.16 5.93 6.73
CA LYS A 264 11.85 5.59 6.14
C LYS A 264 11.84 5.75 4.61
N LEU A 265 12.49 6.77 4.07
CA LEU A 265 12.68 6.97 2.63
C LEU A 265 13.49 5.83 2.01
N ALA A 266 14.59 5.43 2.66
CA ALA A 266 15.41 4.31 2.23
C ALA A 266 14.64 2.98 2.24
N THR A 267 13.87 2.71 3.30
CA THR A 267 13.00 1.53 3.39
C THR A 267 11.91 1.53 2.32
N TRP A 268 11.29 2.69 2.05
CA TRP A 268 10.26 2.81 1.02
C TRP A 268 10.80 2.46 -0.37
N ASP A 269 12.00 2.93 -0.72
CA ASP A 269 12.63 2.61 -2.00
C ASP A 269 13.15 1.17 -2.06
N ASP A 270 13.82 0.68 -1.01
CA ASP A 270 14.34 -0.68 -0.91
C ASP A 270 13.23 -1.73 -1.08
N VAL A 271 12.07 -1.47 -0.48
CA VAL A 271 10.93 -2.39 -0.53
C VAL A 271 10.15 -2.26 -1.82
N TYR A 272 9.79 -1.04 -2.23
CA TYR A 272 8.84 -0.82 -3.33
C TYR A 272 9.47 -0.36 -4.66
N GLN A 273 10.80 -0.20 -4.70
CA GLN A 273 11.63 0.11 -5.87
C GLN A 273 11.17 1.37 -6.61
N ILE A 274 10.80 2.40 -5.84
CA ILE A 274 10.11 3.59 -6.37
C ILE A 274 10.96 4.32 -7.39
N LYS A 275 12.22 4.62 -7.08
CA LYS A 275 13.12 5.36 -7.98
C LYS A 275 13.23 4.68 -9.34
N SER A 276 13.64 3.41 -9.34
CA SER A 276 13.86 2.64 -10.57
C SER A 276 12.60 2.51 -11.43
N ARG A 277 11.40 2.45 -10.82
CA ARG A 277 10.12 2.38 -11.53
C ARG A 277 9.77 3.72 -12.17
N VAL A 278 9.98 4.82 -11.45
CA VAL A 278 9.73 6.16 -11.97
C VAL A 278 10.73 6.49 -13.07
N GLU A 279 12.02 6.34 -12.83
CA GLU A 279 13.08 6.57 -13.83
C GLU A 279 12.91 5.66 -15.06
N GLY A 280 12.47 4.42 -14.85
CA GLY A 280 12.14 3.48 -15.91
C GLY A 280 11.01 3.95 -16.84
N GLU A 281 9.93 4.53 -16.29
CA GLU A 281 8.81 5.08 -17.08
C GLU A 281 9.25 6.23 -17.99
N PHE A 282 10.23 7.00 -17.56
CA PHE A 282 10.73 8.19 -18.27
C PHE A 282 12.02 7.94 -19.06
N ARG A 283 12.38 6.70 -19.39
CA ARG A 283 13.48 6.41 -20.33
C ARG A 283 13.26 7.08 -21.69
N GLU A 284 12.01 7.09 -22.16
CA GLU A 284 11.59 7.77 -23.38
C GLU A 284 11.02 9.17 -23.05
N LEU A 285 11.79 9.99 -22.32
CA LEU A 285 11.34 11.28 -21.80
C LEU A 285 10.72 12.18 -22.89
N GLY A 286 11.35 12.26 -24.07
CA GLY A 286 10.82 13.05 -25.18
C GLY A 286 9.42 12.61 -25.62
N ALA A 287 9.17 11.30 -25.73
CA ALA A 287 7.85 10.78 -26.08
C ALA A 287 6.80 11.15 -25.01
N LYS A 288 7.15 11.04 -23.73
CA LYS A 288 6.25 11.40 -22.61
C LYS A 288 5.93 12.89 -22.58
N LEU A 289 6.88 13.75 -22.93
CA LEU A 289 6.64 15.19 -23.05
C LEU A 289 5.76 15.51 -24.28
N ALA A 290 5.93 14.76 -25.37
CA ALA A 290 5.12 14.92 -26.58
C ALA A 290 3.63 14.56 -26.37
N GLU A 291 3.33 13.62 -25.46
CA GLU A 291 1.95 13.26 -25.08
C GLU A 291 1.19 14.46 -24.48
N ASP A 292 1.84 15.21 -23.59
CA ASP A 292 1.17 16.16 -22.70
C ASP A 292 1.46 17.64 -23.02
N ALA A 293 2.61 17.94 -23.65
CA ALA A 293 3.12 19.31 -23.73
C ALA A 293 3.61 19.73 -25.12
N ARG A 294 3.30 18.98 -26.19
CA ARG A 294 3.71 19.33 -27.57
C ARG A 294 3.37 20.77 -27.93
N ALA A 295 4.35 21.52 -28.43
CA ALA A 295 4.19 22.93 -28.80
C ALA A 295 5.12 23.30 -29.98
N PRO A 296 4.83 24.38 -30.74
CA PRO A 296 5.66 24.79 -31.88
C PRO A 296 6.96 25.50 -31.48
N ASP A 297 7.03 26.04 -30.26
CA ASP A 297 8.16 26.82 -29.76
C ASP A 297 8.37 26.58 -28.25
N ASP A 298 9.55 26.97 -27.74
CA ASP A 298 9.95 26.74 -26.33
C ASP A 298 9.07 27.51 -25.32
N ALA A 299 8.57 28.70 -25.66
CA ALA A 299 7.73 29.48 -24.74
C ALA A 299 6.37 28.80 -24.56
N SER A 300 5.74 28.41 -25.66
CA SER A 300 4.50 27.62 -25.68
C SER A 300 4.70 26.25 -25.03
N PHE A 301 5.86 25.62 -25.20
CA PHE A 301 6.22 24.35 -24.56
C PHE A 301 6.26 24.48 -23.03
N LEU A 302 6.90 25.53 -22.51
CA LEU A 302 6.98 25.80 -21.08
C LEU A 302 5.61 26.09 -20.44
N GLU A 303 4.74 26.81 -21.14
CA GLU A 303 3.37 27.07 -20.68
C GLU A 303 2.56 25.77 -20.60
N LYS A 304 2.60 24.95 -21.65
CA LYS A 304 1.93 23.65 -21.63
C LYS A 304 2.45 22.73 -20.54
N LEU A 305 3.76 22.67 -20.32
CA LEU A 305 4.33 21.90 -19.21
C LEU A 305 3.84 22.38 -17.84
N ARG A 306 3.68 23.70 -17.66
CA ARG A 306 3.12 24.27 -16.42
C ARG A 306 1.68 23.81 -16.24
N ASP A 307 0.85 24.01 -17.27
CA ASP A 307 -0.59 23.77 -17.17
C ASP A 307 -0.90 22.28 -17.04
N ALA A 308 -0.24 21.43 -17.83
CA ALA A 308 -0.33 19.98 -17.69
C ALA A 308 0.20 19.51 -16.33
N GLY A 309 1.29 20.11 -15.84
CA GLY A 309 1.84 19.80 -14.51
C GLY A 309 0.85 20.11 -13.38
N LEU A 310 0.19 21.27 -13.43
CA LEU A 310 -0.84 21.67 -12.46
C LEU A 310 -2.04 20.71 -12.51
N ALA A 311 -2.59 20.44 -13.70
CA ALA A 311 -3.73 19.54 -13.86
C ALA A 311 -3.43 18.12 -13.32
N LYS A 312 -2.21 17.62 -13.56
CA LYS A 312 -1.79 16.30 -13.03
C LYS A 312 -1.60 16.33 -11.52
N ALA A 313 -1.05 17.40 -10.95
CA ALA A 313 -0.92 17.54 -9.50
C ALA A 313 -2.30 17.51 -8.80
N GLU A 314 -3.30 18.19 -9.37
CA GLU A 314 -4.69 18.16 -8.87
C GLU A 314 -5.30 16.75 -9.01
N ALA A 315 -5.00 16.05 -10.10
CA ALA A 315 -5.50 14.71 -10.39
C ALA A 315 -4.55 13.57 -9.92
N GLN A 316 -3.68 13.79 -8.94
CA GLN A 316 -2.62 12.84 -8.54
C GLN A 316 -3.13 11.50 -7.98
N ARG A 317 -4.35 11.46 -7.44
CA ARG A 317 -5.04 10.23 -6.98
C ARG A 317 -6.01 9.64 -8.00
N LEU A 318 -6.20 10.32 -9.12
CA LEU A 318 -7.16 9.94 -10.15
C LEU A 318 -6.51 9.07 -11.23
N THR A 319 -5.33 9.48 -11.73
CA THR A 319 -4.63 8.77 -12.81
C THR A 319 -3.22 8.37 -12.38
N PRO A 320 -2.78 7.12 -12.67
CA PRO A 320 -1.43 6.67 -12.43
C PRO A 320 -0.39 7.60 -13.04
N PHE A 321 0.75 7.73 -12.36
CA PHE A 321 1.86 8.61 -12.71
C PHE A 321 1.57 10.11 -12.68
N ASN A 322 0.36 10.58 -12.39
CA ASN A 322 0.10 12.02 -12.39
C ASN A 322 0.98 12.79 -11.40
N TYR A 323 1.20 12.26 -10.18
CA TYR A 323 2.16 12.84 -9.25
C TYR A 323 3.55 12.97 -9.89
N TRP A 324 4.09 11.86 -10.42
CA TRP A 324 5.44 11.82 -10.98
C TRP A 324 5.59 12.68 -12.24
N ARG A 325 4.61 12.66 -13.14
CA ARG A 325 4.58 13.52 -14.33
C ARG A 325 4.59 15.01 -13.94
N ALA A 326 3.80 15.41 -12.95
CA ALA A 326 3.81 16.80 -12.47
C ALA A 326 5.21 17.20 -11.95
N ARG A 327 5.89 16.31 -11.21
CA ARG A 327 7.25 16.53 -10.73
C ARG A 327 8.27 16.59 -11.88
N VAL A 328 8.19 15.69 -12.85
CA VAL A 328 9.08 15.67 -14.03
C VAL A 328 8.89 16.93 -14.88
N PHE A 329 7.65 17.38 -15.11
CA PHE A 329 7.40 18.59 -15.90
C PHE A 329 7.94 19.83 -15.20
N ALA A 330 7.83 19.91 -13.87
CA ALA A 330 8.49 20.97 -13.11
C ALA A 330 10.03 20.91 -13.27
N ALA A 331 10.63 19.73 -13.25
CA ALA A 331 12.06 19.54 -13.44
C ALA A 331 12.54 19.95 -14.85
N VAL A 332 11.81 19.55 -15.91
CA VAL A 332 12.12 19.93 -17.30
C VAL A 332 12.02 21.45 -17.49
N ARG A 333 11.06 22.13 -16.84
CA ARG A 333 10.98 23.59 -16.90
C ARG A 333 12.22 24.27 -16.28
N GLY A 334 12.82 23.65 -15.27
CA GLY A 334 13.99 24.16 -14.54
C GLY A 334 15.36 23.76 -15.10
N MET A 335 15.42 22.86 -16.08
CA MET A 335 16.70 22.39 -16.65
C MET A 335 17.37 23.45 -17.53
N ASN A 336 18.61 23.18 -17.99
CA ASN A 336 19.34 24.09 -18.87
C ASN A 336 18.51 24.44 -20.14
N PRO A 337 18.36 25.72 -20.51
CA PRO A 337 17.55 26.11 -21.66
C PRO A 337 17.98 25.49 -23.00
N ARG A 338 19.29 25.27 -23.21
CA ARG A 338 19.78 24.63 -24.45
C ARG A 338 19.39 23.17 -24.52
N SER A 339 19.60 22.44 -23.42
CA SER A 339 19.21 21.03 -23.31
C SER A 339 17.69 20.86 -23.43
N ARG A 340 16.90 21.76 -22.82
CA ARG A 340 15.44 21.77 -22.96
C ARG A 340 15.00 22.00 -24.40
N ALA A 341 15.60 22.98 -25.09
CA ALA A 341 15.28 23.25 -26.49
C ALA A 341 15.62 22.05 -27.40
N ALA A 342 16.76 21.37 -27.15
CA ALA A 342 17.12 20.15 -27.86
C ALA A 342 16.13 19.01 -27.60
N LEU A 343 15.73 18.82 -26.32
CA LEU A 343 14.72 17.83 -25.93
C LEU A 343 13.37 18.12 -26.59
N HIS A 344 12.92 19.37 -26.58
CA HIS A 344 11.70 19.83 -27.26
C HIS A 344 11.76 19.56 -28.76
N GLN A 345 12.85 19.89 -29.45
CA GLN A 345 13.02 19.61 -30.87
C GLN A 345 12.96 18.11 -31.17
N ALA A 346 13.54 17.26 -30.31
CA ALA A 346 13.46 15.81 -30.45
C ALA A 346 12.03 15.25 -30.25
N THR A 347 11.11 16.02 -29.65
CA THR A 347 9.69 15.64 -29.51
C THR A 347 8.83 15.98 -30.72
N ALA A 348 9.35 16.73 -31.70
CA ALA A 348 8.60 17.13 -32.87
C ALA A 348 8.33 15.92 -33.78
N PRO A 349 7.07 15.69 -34.22
CA PRO A 349 6.78 14.61 -35.16
C PRO A 349 7.48 14.87 -36.48
N THR A 350 7.93 13.80 -37.14
CA THR A 350 8.30 13.90 -38.54
C THR A 350 7.04 14.19 -39.38
N PRO A 351 7.16 14.88 -40.52
CA PRO A 351 6.04 15.07 -41.44
C PRO A 351 5.34 13.76 -41.83
N GLN A 352 6.12 12.68 -41.96
CA GLN A 352 5.61 11.33 -42.22
C GLN A 352 4.74 10.82 -41.07
N ALA A 353 5.18 10.98 -39.81
CA ALA A 353 4.40 10.55 -38.64
C ALA A 353 3.08 11.31 -38.51
N ILE A 354 3.01 12.57 -38.98
CA ILE A 354 1.76 13.34 -39.04
C ILE A 354 0.81 12.72 -40.08
N GLN A 355 1.30 12.46 -41.29
CA GLN A 355 0.52 11.85 -42.36
C GLN A 355 0.02 10.44 -42.01
N ASP A 356 0.87 9.61 -41.40
CA ASP A 356 0.50 8.26 -40.98
C ASP A 356 -0.56 8.28 -39.88
N MET A 357 -0.50 9.26 -38.96
CA MET A 357 -1.52 9.45 -37.91
C MET A 357 -2.84 9.92 -38.50
N GLU A 358 -2.82 10.86 -39.45
CA GLU A 358 -4.02 11.31 -40.15
C GLU A 358 -4.69 10.15 -40.90
N ALA A 359 -3.91 9.28 -41.56
CA ALA A 359 -4.42 8.09 -42.26
C ALA A 359 -4.99 6.98 -41.35
N LEU A 360 -4.79 7.05 -40.02
CA LEU A 360 -5.43 6.13 -39.07
C LEU A 360 -6.83 6.59 -38.66
N PHE A 361 -7.13 7.87 -38.80
CA PHE A 361 -8.40 8.47 -38.37
C PHE A 361 -9.29 8.92 -39.54
N PHE A 362 -8.78 8.89 -40.77
CA PHE A 362 -9.47 9.21 -42.02
C PHE A 362 -9.21 8.10 -43.05
#